data_AF-A0A1A9BX13-F1
#
_entry.id   AF-A0A1A9BX13-F1
#
_cell.length_a   1.000
_cell.length_b   1.000
_cell.length_c   1.000
_cell.angle_alpha   90.00
_cell.angle_beta   90.00
_cell.angle_gamma   90.00
#
_symmetry.space_group_name_H-M   'P 1'
#
loop_
_entity.id
_entity.type
_entity.pdbx_description
1 polymer ?
#
loop_
_entity_poly.entity_id
_entity_poly.type
_entity_poly.pdbx_seq_one_letter_code
_entity_poly.pdbx_strand_id
1 'polypeptide(L)'
;MRLAGRERAALSPDTTAYLSRESSLAETPFHRWAVQVSVPLSEKRHRWIWNASIDEQHRLQHLRRLESAQRTGTDTPAPAPPPAAPARHKRHR
;
A
#
# COMPACT_ATOMS: atom_id res chain seq x y z
N MET A 1 6.95 0.84 25.69
CA MET A 1 7.19 -0.41 24.93
C MET A 1 7.84 -0.05 23.60
N ARG A 2 9.08 -0.49 23.36
CA ARG A 2 9.87 -0.13 22.16
C ARG A 2 9.88 -1.33 21.21
N LEU A 3 8.94 -1.39 20.27
CA LEU A 3 8.96 -2.40 19.18
C LEU A 3 9.94 -1.95 18.09
N ALA A 4 11.21 -1.73 18.46
CA ALA A 4 12.31 -1.59 17.51
C ALA A 4 12.80 -3.00 17.13
N GLY A 5 11.90 -3.80 16.54
CA GLY A 5 12.18 -5.16 16.13
C GLY A 5 12.79 -5.15 14.73
N ARG A 6 14.07 -5.45 14.64
CA ARG A 6 14.73 -5.81 13.38
C ARG A 6 14.77 -7.32 13.33
N GLU A 7 13.96 -7.91 12.45
CA GLU A 7 13.88 -9.33 12.24
C GLU A 7 14.62 -9.73 10.97
N ARG A 8 15.25 -10.90 10.99
CA ARG A 8 15.99 -11.45 9.85
C ARG A 8 15.52 -12.88 9.61
N ALA A 9 15.17 -13.18 8.37
CA ALA A 9 14.75 -14.51 7.95
C ALA A 9 15.58 -14.96 6.74
N ALA A 10 16.13 -16.17 6.79
CA ALA A 10 16.70 -16.81 5.61
C ALA A 10 15.53 -17.33 4.75
N LEU A 11 15.39 -16.82 3.52
CA LEU A 11 14.40 -17.29 2.56
C LEU A 11 14.94 -18.50 1.77
N SER A 12 16.25 -18.53 1.55
CA SER A 12 17.00 -19.62 0.93
C SER A 12 18.45 -19.60 1.46
N PRO A 13 19.29 -20.61 1.16
CA PRO A 13 20.70 -20.61 1.56
C PRO A 13 21.45 -19.34 1.12
N ASP A 14 21.06 -18.79 -0.04
CA ASP A 14 21.69 -17.62 -0.66
C ASP A 14 20.78 -16.39 -0.63
N THR A 15 19.70 -16.39 0.15
CA THR A 15 18.76 -15.25 0.16
C THR A 15 18.28 -14.97 1.56
N THR A 16 18.48 -13.72 1.99
CA THR A 16 18.09 -13.25 3.31
C THR A 16 17.13 -12.07 3.18
N ALA A 17 16.03 -12.14 3.92
CA ALA A 17 15.12 -11.04 4.13
C ALA A 17 15.37 -10.37 5.48
N TYR A 18 15.30 -9.05 5.48
CA TYR A 18 15.35 -8.20 6.66
C TYR A 18 14.02 -7.45 6.76
N LEU A 19 13.34 -7.62 7.88
CA LEU A 19 12.14 -6.88 8.24
C LEU A 19 12.51 -5.89 9.36
N SER A 20 12.25 -4.61 9.13
CA SER A 20 12.49 -3.55 10.11
C SER A 20 11.20 -2.80 10.38
N ARG A 21 10.88 -2.61 11.66
CA ARG A 21 9.85 -1.67 12.09
C ARG A 21 10.50 -0.38 12.56
N GLU A 22 10.27 0.70 11.83
CA GLU A 22 10.73 2.04 12.19
C GLU A 22 9.58 2.81 12.82
N SER A 23 9.82 3.33 14.02
CA SER A 23 8.91 4.24 14.71
C SER A 23 9.66 5.55 14.93
N SER A 24 9.22 6.63 14.27
CA SER A 24 9.76 7.96 14.52
C SER A 24 8.89 8.68 15.54
N LEU A 25 9.51 9.28 16.55
CA LEU A 25 8.89 10.18 17.53
C LEU A 25 9.00 11.65 17.07
N ALA A 26 9.10 11.88 15.77
CA ALA A 26 9.03 13.24 15.21
C ALA A 26 7.66 13.89 15.49
N GLU A 27 7.58 15.19 15.20
CA GLU A 27 6.39 16.04 15.39
C GLU A 27 5.10 15.42 14.80
N THR A 28 5.25 14.59 13.75
CA THR A 28 4.24 13.63 13.31
C THR A 28 4.74 12.21 13.56
N PRO A 29 4.22 11.48 14.56
CA PRO A 29 4.63 10.11 14.80
C PRO A 29 4.14 9.23 13.66
N PHE A 30 5.07 8.57 12.98
CA PHE A 30 4.76 7.60 11.94
C PHE A 30 5.39 6.24 12.26
N HIS A 31 4.74 5.20 11.77
CA HIS A 31 5.22 3.82 11.84
C HIS A 31 5.40 3.33 10.42
N ARG A 32 6.59 2.83 10.10
CA ARG A 32 6.95 2.35 8.76
C ARG A 32 7.51 0.95 8.89
N TRP A 33 6.93 0.03 8.12
CA TRP A 33 7.49 -1.29 7.94
C TRP A 33 8.39 -1.26 6.70
N ALA A 34 9.60 -1.78 6.80
CA ALA A 34 10.52 -1.92 5.68
C ALA A 34 10.94 -3.38 5.54
N VAL A 35 10.90 -3.89 4.31
CA VAL A 35 11.38 -5.22 3.95
C VAL A 35 12.48 -5.05 2.91
N GLN A 36 13.65 -5.62 3.20
CA GLN A 36 14.79 -5.62 2.30
C GLN A 36 15.23 -7.06 2.06
N VAL A 37 15.34 -7.47 0.81
CA VAL A 37 15.83 -8.80 0.43
C VAL A 37 17.18 -8.65 -0.24
N SER A 38 18.14 -9.43 0.24
CA SER A 38 19.50 -9.44 -0.29
C SER A 38 20.00 -10.86 -0.56
N VAL A 39 20.96 -10.93 -1.49
CA VAL A 39 21.72 -12.14 -1.79
C VAL A 39 23.21 -11.89 -1.51
N PRO A 40 23.95 -12.87 -0.97
CA PRO A 40 25.40 -12.76 -0.82
C PRO A 40 26.07 -12.83 -2.19
N LEU A 41 26.93 -11.86 -2.48
CA LEU A 41 27.82 -11.84 -3.65
C LEU A 41 29.22 -12.38 -3.29
N SER A 42 29.63 -12.20 -2.04
CA SER A 42 30.85 -12.75 -1.44
C SER A 42 30.75 -12.62 0.09
N GLU A 43 31.68 -13.21 0.86
CA GLU A 43 31.64 -13.29 2.34
C GLU A 43 31.39 -11.96 3.08
N LYS A 44 31.57 -10.80 2.43
CA LYS A 44 31.32 -9.46 3.01
C LYS A 44 30.47 -8.54 2.15
N ARG A 45 29.93 -9.01 1.02
CA ARG A 45 29.14 -8.18 0.10
C ARG A 45 27.76 -8.79 -0.10
N HIS A 46 26.74 -7.98 0.16
CA HIS A 46 25.36 -8.32 -0.16
C HIS A 46 24.87 -7.42 -1.30
N ARG A 47 24.14 -8.01 -2.26
CA ARG A 47 23.40 -7.26 -3.28
C ARG A 47 21.95 -7.14 -2.85
N TRP A 48 21.43 -5.92 -2.85
CA TRP A 48 20.00 -5.70 -2.72
C TRP A 48 19.29 -6.13 -4.00
N ILE A 49 18.35 -7.06 -3.86
CA ILE A 49 17.51 -7.53 -4.98
C ILE A 49 16.12 -6.92 -4.90
N TRP A 50 15.64 -6.57 -3.71
CA TRP A 50 14.34 -5.94 -3.53
C TRP A 50 14.26 -5.13 -2.24
N ASN A 51 13.54 -4.02 -2.28
CA ASN A 51 13.24 -3.18 -1.13
C ASN A 51 11.82 -2.64 -1.27
N ALA A 52 11.00 -2.84 -0.23
CA ALA A 52 9.71 -2.19 -0.13
C ALA A 52 9.50 -1.64 1.28
N SER A 53 8.71 -0.59 1.35
CA SER A 53 8.28 -0.03 2.62
C SER A 53 6.79 0.29 2.57
N ILE A 54 6.13 0.09 3.70
CA ILE A 54 4.72 0.43 3.89
C ILE A 54 4.64 1.39 5.07
N ASP A 55 4.17 2.60 4.79
CA ASP A 55 3.78 3.53 5.84
C ASP A 55 2.45 3.06 6.43
N GLU A 56 2.40 2.89 7.75
CA GLU A 56 1.22 2.36 8.44
C GLU A 56 -0.01 3.26 8.21
N GLN A 57 0.19 4.57 8.04
CA GLN A 57 -0.90 5.50 7.68
C GLN A 57 -1.51 5.18 6.32
N HIS A 58 -0.70 4.87 5.31
CA HIS A 58 -1.18 4.46 3.99
C HIS A 58 -1.93 3.13 4.07
N ARG A 59 -1.44 2.17 4.87
CA ARG A 59 -2.13 0.90 5.12
C ARG A 59 -3.50 1.11 5.77
N LEU A 60 -3.58 1.92 6.82
CA LEU A 60 -4.84 2.20 7.51
C LEU A 60 -5.84 2.94 6.60
N GLN A 61 -5.36 3.85 5.75
CA GLN A 61 -6.21 4.50 4.75
C GLN A 61 -6.71 3.51 3.69
N HIS A 62 -5.85 2.62 3.21
CA HIS A 62 -6.23 1.58 2.26
C HIS A 62 -7.25 0.60 2.85
N LEU A 63 -7.05 0.16 4.10
CA LEU A 63 -8.02 -0.69 4.81
C LEU A 63 -9.37 0.01 4.98
N ARG A 64 -9.37 1.29 5.40
CA ARG A 64 -10.61 2.09 5.43
C ARG A 64 -11.28 2.16 4.07
N ARG A 65 -10.53 2.34 2.98
CA ARG A 65 -11.08 2.36 1.62
C ARG A 65 -11.72 1.03 1.24
N LEU A 66 -11.10 -0.10 1.61
CA LEU A 66 -11.65 -1.43 1.38
C LEU A 66 -12.93 -1.68 2.21
N GLU A 67 -12.97 -1.22 3.46
CA GLU A 67 -14.19 -1.26 4.28
C GLU A 67 -15.30 -0.38 3.70
N SER A 68 -14.98 0.85 3.26
CA SER A 68 -15.93 1.74 2.60
C SER A 68 -16.49 1.13 1.32
N ALA A 69 -15.64 0.53 0.48
CA ALA A 69 -16.03 -0.13 -0.76
C ALA A 69 -16.95 -1.34 -0.50
N GLN A 70 -16.70 -2.11 0.55
CA GLN A 70 -17.57 -3.21 0.95
C GLN A 70 -18.93 -2.71 1.46
N ARG A 71 -18.96 -1.60 2.22
CA ARG A 71 -20.22 -0.98 2.66
C ARG A 71 -21.02 -0.37 1.52
N THR A 72 -20.36 0.10 0.46
CA THR A 72 -21.03 0.60 -0.75
C THR A 72 -21.50 -0.53 -1.67
N GLY A 73 -21.08 -1.78 -1.45
CA GLY A 73 -21.53 -2.94 -2.24
C GLY A 73 -22.96 -3.40 -1.93
N THR A 74 -23.57 -2.96 -0.82
CA THR A 74 -24.94 -3.30 -0.42
C THR A 74 -25.95 -2.15 -0.56
N ASP A 75 -25.48 -0.92 -0.79
CA ASP A 75 -26.33 0.21 -1.15
C ASP A 75 -25.93 0.67 -2.56
N THR A 76 -26.51 0.02 -3.57
CA THR A 76 -26.64 0.66 -4.88
C THR A 76 -27.81 1.64 -4.76
N PRO A 77 -27.61 2.97 -4.62
CA PRO A 77 -28.63 3.85 -5.16
C PRO A 77 -28.61 3.57 -6.68
N ALA A 78 -29.75 3.17 -7.24
CA ALA A 78 -29.90 2.94 -8.66
C ALA A 78 -29.17 4.03 -9.46
N PRO A 79 -28.36 3.70 -10.48
CA PRO A 79 -27.70 4.71 -11.28
C PRO A 79 -28.78 5.67 -11.79
N ALA A 80 -28.67 6.94 -11.41
CA ALA A 80 -29.59 7.97 -11.87
C ALA A 80 -29.62 7.92 -13.42
N PRO A 81 -30.81 7.95 -14.05
CA PRO A 81 -30.90 7.92 -15.50
C PRO A 81 -30.03 9.04 -16.09
N PRO A 82 -29.35 8.79 -17.22
CA PRO A 82 -28.50 9.81 -17.84
C PRO A 82 -29.34 11.07 -18.13
N PRO A 83 -28.75 12.28 -17.97
CA PRO A 83 -29.47 13.52 -18.25
C PRO A 83 -29.98 13.48 -19.69
N ALA A 84 -31.26 13.85 -19.87
CA ALA A 84 -31.91 13.87 -21.18
C ALA A 84 -31.05 14.63 -22.19
N ALA A 85 -30.73 13.98 -23.30
CA ALA A 85 -29.95 14.57 -24.38
C ALA A 85 -30.60 15.88 -24.85
N PRO A 86 -29.82 16.94 -25.16
CA PRO A 86 -30.39 18.18 -25.66
C PRO A 86 -31.15 17.92 -26.96
N ALA A 87 -32.39 18.39 -27.01
CA ALA A 87 -33.29 18.26 -28.15
C ALA A 87 -32.59 18.70 -29.43
N ARG A 88 -32.41 17.74 -30.35
CA ARG A 88 -31.86 17.97 -31.68
C ARG A 88 -32.83 18.87 -32.46
N HIS A 89 -32.55 20.17 -32.48
CA HIS A 89 -33.29 21.12 -33.31
C HIS A 89 -33.16 20.72 -34.78
N LYS A 90 -34.27 20.29 -35.39
CA LYS A 90 -34.39 20.17 -36.84
C LYS A 90 -34.34 21.59 -37.42
N ARG A 91 -33.22 21.97 -38.03
CA ARG A 91 -33.21 23.06 -39.01
C ARG A 91 -33.89 22.54 -40.28
N HIS A 92 -35.13 22.97 -40.49
CA HIS A 92 -35.78 22.87 -41.79
C HIS A 92 -35.20 23.93 -42.72
N ARG A 93 -34.90 23.48 -43.95
CA ARG A 93 -34.61 24.29 -45.12
C ARG A 93 -35.91 24.89 -45.65
#